data_AF-A0A2G5WRL0-F1
#
_entry.id   AF-A0A2G5WRL0-F1
#
_cell.length_a   1.000
_cell.length_b   1.000
_cell.length_c   1.000
_cell.angle_alpha   90.00
_cell.angle_beta   90.00
_cell.angle_gamma   90.00
#
_symmetry.space_group_name_H-M   'P 1'
#
loop_
_entity.id
_entity.type
_entity.pdbx_description
1 polymer ?
#
loop_
_entity_poly.entity_id
_entity_poly.type
_entity_poly.pdbx_seq_one_letter_code
_entity_poly.pdbx_strand_id
1 'polypeptide(L)' 'MDFVLLMPFLYFPEDKSEYIPAAISFVIFMTLMLFVFRWVIKKSKRQEEETRELEQRILKERQQLKNQEHPID' A
#
# COMPACT_ATOMS: atom_id res chain seq x y z
N MET A 1 10.68 36.65 -10.04
CA MET A 1 10.21 37.27 -8.77
C MET A 1 9.23 36.34 -8.07
N ASP A 2 9.43 35.02 -8.19
CA ASP A 2 8.37 34.02 -7.93
C ASP A 2 8.68 33.11 -6.74
N PHE A 3 9.92 33.15 -6.22
CA PHE A 3 10.35 32.34 -5.08
C PHE A 3 9.77 32.83 -3.75
N VAL A 4 9.57 34.15 -3.60
CA VAL A 4 9.02 34.77 -2.38
C VAL A 4 7.52 34.44 -2.21
N LEU A 5 6.81 34.19 -3.30
CA LEU A 5 5.39 33.80 -3.28
C LEU A 5 5.16 32.36 -2.79
N LEU A 6 6.21 31.52 -2.75
CA LEU A 6 6.14 30.14 -2.26
C LEU A 6 6.45 30.00 -0.76
N MET A 7 6.83 31.09 -0.07
CA MET A 7 7.22 31.05 1.34
C MET A 7 6.37 31.94 2.29
N PRO A 8 5.03 32.02 2.20
CA PRO A 8 4.22 32.73 3.20
C PRO A 8 3.99 31.90 4.49
N PHE A 9 4.50 30.67 4.57
CA PHE A 9 3.94 29.64 5.45
C PHE A 9 4.69 29.39 6.76
N LEU A 10 5.86 29.98 6.98
CA LEU A 10 6.51 29.90 8.30
C LEU A 10 5.97 30.99 9.25
N TYR A 11 4.66 31.19 9.26
CA TYR A 11 3.98 31.96 10.30
C TYR A 11 3.66 31.01 11.45
N PHE A 12 4.36 31.20 12.56
CA PHE A 12 4.05 30.49 13.79
C PHE A 12 3.15 31.38 14.62
N PRO A 13 1.86 31.05 14.79
CA PRO A 13 1.00 31.83 15.66
C PRO A 13 1.57 31.89 17.09
N GLU A 14 1.52 33.09 17.66
CA GLU A 14 1.94 33.34 19.03
C GLU A 14 1.03 32.59 20.01
N ASP A 15 -0.28 32.53 19.71
CA ASP A 15 -1.25 31.72 20.45
C ASP A 15 -1.27 30.27 19.93
N LYS A 16 -1.01 29.32 20.82
CA LYS A 16 -0.98 27.89 20.48
C LYS A 16 -2.35 27.33 20.08
N SER A 17 -3.43 28.01 20.44
CA SER A 17 -4.80 27.62 20.10
C SER A 17 -5.05 27.67 18.59
N GLU A 18 -4.32 28.50 17.85
CA GLU A 18 -4.43 28.60 16.39
C GLU A 18 -3.91 27.35 15.65
N TYR A 19 -3.15 26.46 16.33
CA TYR A 19 -2.74 25.17 15.75
C TYR A 19 -3.80 24.08 15.88
N ILE A 20 -4.87 24.27 16.66
CA ILE A 20 -5.91 23.26 16.87
C ILE A 20 -6.49 22.73 15.54
N PRO A 21 -6.82 23.58 14.54
CA PRO A 21 -7.30 23.10 13.25
C PRO A 21 -6.28 22.21 12.50
N ALA A 22 -4.99 22.54 12.60
CA ALA A 22 -3.92 21.74 12.01
C ALA A 22 -3.78 20.38 12.71
N ALA A 23 -3.86 20.36 14.04
CA ALA A 23 -3.81 19.14 14.83
C ALA A 23 -4.99 18.20 14.51
N ILE A 24 -6.21 18.74 14.39
CA ILE A 24 -7.40 17.97 14.01
C ILE A 24 -7.21 17.37 12.62
N SER A 25 -6.78 18.19 11.66
CA SER A 25 -6.53 17.74 10.28
C SER A 25 -5.49 16.61 10.26
N PHE A 26 -4.38 16.79 10.99
CA PHE A 26 -3.34 15.77 11.09
C PHE A 26 -3.87 14.46 11.69
N VAL A 27 -4.66 14.51 12.76
CA VAL A 27 -5.26 13.32 13.38
C VAL A 27 -6.20 12.61 12.41
N ILE A 28 -7.02 13.34 11.65
CA ILE A 28 -7.90 12.74 10.64
C ILE A 28 -7.08 12.04 9.56
N PHE A 29 -6.07 12.71 8.99
CA PHE A 29 -5.22 12.12 7.96
C PHE A 29 -4.44 10.91 8.47
N MET A 30 -3.88 10.98 9.68
CA MET A 30 -3.19 9.86 10.32
C MET A 30 -4.12 8.67 10.51
N THR A 31 -5.35 8.92 10.98
CA THR A 31 -6.35 7.88 11.15
C THR A 31 -6.68 7.21 9.83
N LEU A 32 -6.97 8.00 8.79
CA LEU A 32 -7.25 7.49 7.44
C LEU A 32 -6.07 6.70 6.86
N MET A 33 -4.84 7.20 7.01
CA MET A 33 -3.62 6.51 6.59
C MET A 33 -3.53 5.11 7.22
N LEU A 34 -3.73 5.00 8.53
CA LEU A 34 -3.68 3.71 9.23
C LEU A 34 -4.76 2.75 8.73
N PHE A 35 -5.98 3.26 8.48
CA PHE A 35 -7.06 2.45 7.91
C PHE A 35 -6.75 1.96 6.50
N VAL A 36 -6.30 2.85 5.61
CA VAL A 36 -5.93 2.49 4.23
C VAL A 36 -4.79 1.48 4.23
N PHE A 37 -3.74 1.70 5.03
CA PHE A 37 -2.60 0.80 5.10
C PHE A 37 -3.01 -0.60 5.57
N ARG A 38 -3.84 -0.69 6.62
CA ARG A 38 -4.40 -1.97 7.11
C ARG A 38 -5.25 -2.64 6.04
N TRP A 39 -6.06 -1.88 5.30
CA TRP A 39 -6.90 -2.42 4.23
C TRP A 39 -6.06 -2.97 3.07
N VAL A 40 -5.04 -2.23 2.62
CA VAL A 40 -4.13 -2.64 1.55
C VAL A 40 -3.39 -3.93 1.92
N ILE A 41 -2.82 -4.02 3.13
CA ILE A 41 -2.13 -5.24 3.58
C ILE A 41 -3.08 -6.43 3.58
N LYS A 42 -4.30 -6.27 4.12
CA LYS A 42 -5.30 -7.35 4.15
C LYS A 42 -5.65 -7.80 2.73
N LYS A 43 -5.85 -6.86 1.80
CA LYS A 43 -6.16 -7.17 0.41
C LYS A 43 -4.98 -7.84 -0.31
N SER A 44 -3.75 -7.44 0.00
CA SER A 44 -2.54 -8.04 -0.57
C SER A 44 -2.38 -9.51 -0.16
N LYS A 45 -2.57 -9.83 1.12
CA LYS A 45 -2.45 -11.22 1.61
C LYS A 45 -3.43 -12.18 0.92
N ARG A 46 -4.66 -11.72 0.67
CA ARG A 46 -5.66 -12.53 -0.04
C ARG A 46 -5.26 -12.77 -1.50
N GLN A 47 -4.75 -11.74 -2.18
CA GLN A 47 -4.28 -11.87 -3.57
C GLN A 47 -3.04 -12.78 -3.67
N GLU A 48 -2.16 -12.72 -2.68
CA GLU A 48 -0.97 -13.59 -2.60
C GLU A 48 -1.38 -15.07 -2.51
N GLU A 49 -2.35 -15.40 -1.66
CA GLU A 49 -2.85 -16.77 -1.52
C GLU A 49 -3.50 -17.29 -2.82
N GLU A 50 -4.39 -16.49 -3.43
CA GLU A 50 -5.05 -16.82 -4.70
C GLU A 50 -4.01 -17.03 -5.83
N THR A 51 -2.96 -16.20 -5.88
CA THR A 51 -1.89 -16.30 -6.88
C THR A 51 -1.02 -17.53 -6.65
N ARG A 52 -0.67 -17.83 -5.39
CA ARG A 52 0.13 -19.00 -5.04
C ARG A 52 -0.54 -20.31 -5.44
N GLU A 53 -1.86 -20.41 -5.23
CA GLU A 53 -2.61 -21.58 -5.67
C GLU A 53 -2.59 -21.75 -7.20
N LEU A 54 -2.74 -20.64 -7.94
CA LEU A 54 -2.69 -20.65 -9.39
C LEU A 54 -1.31 -21.07 -9.90
N GLU A 55 -0.23 -20.51 -9.34
CA GLU A 55 1.15 -20.89 -9.67
C GLU A 55 1.40 -22.37 -9.43
N GLN A 56 0.95 -22.92 -8.30
CA GLN A 56 1.08 -24.35 -7.99
C GLN A 56 0.35 -25.23 -8.99
N ARG A 57 -0.85 -24.84 -9.45
CA ARG A 57 -1.59 -25.60 -10.47
C ARG A 57 -0.85 -25.61 -11.80
N ILE A 58 -0.39 -24.44 -12.27
CA ILE A 58 0.37 -24.31 -13.51
C ILE A 58 1.67 -25.12 -13.46
N LEU A 59 2.39 -25.08 -12.33
CA LEU A 59 3.62 -25.86 -12.15
C LEU A 59 3.35 -27.37 -12.18
N LYS A 60 2.28 -27.84 -11.54
CA LYS A 60 1.87 -29.25 -11.57
C LYS A 60 1.51 -29.70 -12.99
N GLU A 61 0.71 -28.92 -13.71
CA GLU A 61 0.36 -29.20 -15.10
C GLU A 61 1.60 -29.28 -16.00
N ARG A 62 2.53 -28.31 -15.87
CA ARG A 62 3.80 -28.34 -16.63
C ARG A 62 4.67 -29.55 -16.30
N GLN A 63 4.73 -29.97 -15.03
CA GLN A 63 5.47 -31.17 -14.64
C GLN A 63 4.84 -32.44 -15.22
N GLN A 64 3.50 -32.53 -15.22
CA GLN A 64 2.80 -33.66 -15.82
C GLN A 64 3.03 -33.73 -17.33
N LEU A 65 2.93 -32.61 -18.05
CA LEU A 65 3.22 -32.55 -19.48
C LEU A 65 4.67 -32.97 -19.79
N LYS A 66 5.64 -32.47 -19.01
CA LYS A 66 7.05 -32.84 -19.17
C LYS A 66 7.31 -34.33 -18.91
N ASN A 67 6.64 -34.93 -17.93
CA ASN A 67 6.75 -36.37 -17.65
C ASN A 67 6.04 -37.23 -18.71
N GLN A 68 5.06 -36.69 -19.45
CA GLN A 68 4.41 -37.39 -20.57
C GLN A 68 5.22 -37.30 -21.86
N GLU A 69 5.96 -36.22 -22.10
CA GLU A 69 6.86 -36.09 -23.26
C GLU A 69 8.15 -36.91 -23.14
N HIS A 70 8.53 -37.29 -21.92
CA HIS A 70 9.69 -38.16 -21.66
C HIS A 70 9.23 -39.39 -20.86
N PRO A 71 8.55 -40.37 -21.48
CA PRO A 71 8.28 -41.64 -20.81
C PRO A 71 9.63 -42.23 -20.39
N ILE A 72 9.76 -42.53 -19.09
CA ILE A 72 10.88 -43.31 -18.57
C ILE A 72 10.77 -44.68 -19.26
N ASP A 73 11.68 -44.95 -20.19
CA ASP A 73 11.94 -46.27 -20.75
C ASP A 73 12.30 -47.31 -19.67
#